data_AF-A0A4Q5REQ3-F1
#
_entry.id   AF-A0A4Q5REQ3-F1
#
_cell.length_a   1.000
_cell.length_b   1.000
_cell.length_c   1.000
_cell.angle_alpha   90.00
_cell.angle_beta   90.00
_cell.angle_gamma   90.00
#
_symmetry.space_group_name_H-M   'P 1'
#
loop_
_entity.id
_entity.type
_entity.pdbx_description
1 polymer ?
#
loop_
_entity_poly.entity_id
_entity_poly.type
_entity_poly.pdbx_seq_one_letter_code
_entity_poly.pdbx_strand_id
1 'polypeptide(L)'
;MMELRANLNKETEILRAAFSRLREQKSASDQTRSAISTLGRLNPGYRSMSISIDTLNNQWIGIYDEHELHELLPHIYIRRANDETARRFLVMGQISYDKNNQPKLDLSTFESFRNGEFLDGGLLLNKATGLPFRLADNRYLIVHKDVIGKDGKIKISAITNTGQLLWTAETALKSWYDWQLHKNKLVVFGQDNRELMGDDANALLIIDIATGKISRYDYFTDRD
;
A
#
# COMPACT_ATOMS: atom_id res chain seq x y z
N MET A 1 -0.89 -54.49 -5.51
CA MET A 1 -0.36 -53.76 -6.69
C MET A 1 -1.13 -52.47 -6.99
N MET A 2 -2.47 -52.50 -7.14
CA MET A 2 -3.25 -51.31 -7.51
C MET A 2 -3.21 -50.21 -6.43
N GLU A 3 -3.42 -50.57 -5.16
CA GLU A 3 -3.35 -49.64 -4.01
C GLU A 3 -1.96 -49.03 -3.81
N LEU A 4 -0.90 -49.80 -4.03
CA LEU A 4 0.48 -49.30 -3.91
C LEU A 4 0.75 -48.18 -4.94
N ARG A 5 0.23 -48.32 -6.17
CA ARG A 5 0.30 -47.26 -7.19
C ARG A 5 -0.57 -46.05 -6.83
N ALA A 6 -1.75 -46.26 -6.25
CA ALA A 6 -2.62 -45.17 -5.79
C ALA A 6 -1.96 -44.35 -4.67
N ASN A 7 -1.32 -45.01 -3.69
CA ASN A 7 -0.57 -44.34 -2.63
C ASN A 7 0.65 -43.59 -3.15
N LEU A 8 1.46 -44.20 -4.04
CA LEU A 8 2.61 -43.50 -4.66
C LEU A 8 2.19 -42.27 -5.47
N ASN A 9 1.08 -42.35 -6.22
CA ASN A 9 0.55 -41.19 -6.94
C ASN A 9 0.15 -40.07 -5.98
N LYS A 10 -0.53 -40.41 -4.88
CA LYS A 10 -0.95 -39.45 -3.85
C LYS A 10 0.23 -38.80 -3.14
N GLU A 11 1.28 -39.55 -2.80
CA GLU A 11 2.53 -39.00 -2.26
C GLU A 11 3.22 -38.07 -3.26
N THR A 12 3.25 -38.44 -4.55
CA THR A 12 3.83 -37.62 -5.62
C THR A 12 3.06 -36.30 -5.81
N GLU A 13 1.74 -36.32 -5.70
CA GLU A 13 0.90 -35.10 -5.73
C GLU A 13 1.16 -34.21 -4.51
N ILE A 14 1.23 -34.78 -3.30
CA ILE A 14 1.56 -34.04 -2.07
C ILE A 14 2.93 -33.37 -2.18
N LEU A 15 3.94 -34.10 -2.67
CA LEU A 15 5.30 -33.58 -2.86
C LEU A 15 5.34 -32.45 -3.90
N ARG A 16 4.62 -32.59 -5.02
CA ARG A 16 4.50 -31.52 -6.04
C ARG A 16 3.82 -30.27 -5.47
N ALA A 17 2.73 -30.43 -4.72
CA ALA A 17 2.03 -29.32 -4.08
C ALA A 17 2.92 -28.62 -3.04
N ALA A 18 3.64 -29.37 -2.21
CA ALA A 18 4.61 -28.82 -1.26
C ALA A 18 5.74 -28.05 -1.96
N PHE A 19 6.27 -28.58 -3.07
CA PHE A 19 7.32 -27.92 -3.84
C PHE A 19 6.84 -26.63 -4.52
N SER A 20 5.59 -26.58 -5.02
CA SER A 20 4.97 -25.36 -5.55
C SER A 20 4.87 -24.28 -4.46
N ARG A 21 4.30 -24.63 -3.30
CA ARG A 21 4.18 -23.72 -2.14
C ARG A 21 5.52 -23.15 -1.70
N LEU A 22 6.58 -23.97 -1.62
CA LEU A 22 7.92 -23.50 -1.28
C LEU A 22 8.49 -22.54 -2.33
N ARG A 23 8.24 -22.79 -3.62
CA ARG A 23 8.66 -21.89 -4.71
C ARG A 23 7.90 -20.57 -4.69
N GLU A 24 6.60 -20.59 -4.41
CA GLU A 24 5.74 -19.42 -4.24
C GLU A 24 6.20 -18.58 -3.04
N GLN A 25 6.42 -19.20 -1.88
CA GLN A 25 6.95 -18.53 -0.68
C GLN A 25 8.31 -17.88 -0.92
N LYS A 26 9.23 -18.57 -1.60
CA LYS A 26 10.53 -17.99 -1.97
C LYS A 26 10.37 -16.79 -2.90
N SER A 27 9.54 -16.91 -3.94
CA SER A 27 9.26 -15.82 -4.88
C SER A 27 8.67 -14.59 -4.19
N ALA A 28 7.72 -14.78 -3.27
CA ALA A 28 7.15 -13.71 -2.45
C ALA A 28 8.21 -13.04 -1.56
N SER A 29 9.06 -13.82 -0.89
CA SER A 29 10.18 -13.30 -0.09
C SER A 29 11.17 -12.47 -0.91
N ASP A 30 11.55 -12.95 -2.10
CA ASP A 30 12.44 -12.24 -3.03
C ASP A 30 11.79 -10.92 -3.53
N GLN A 31 10.47 -10.92 -3.79
CA GLN A 31 9.70 -9.71 -4.13
C GLN A 31 9.66 -8.70 -2.97
N THR A 32 9.37 -9.14 -1.75
CA THR A 32 9.37 -8.27 -0.55
C THR A 32 10.75 -7.66 -0.32
N ARG A 33 11.83 -8.46 -0.46
CA ARG A 33 13.21 -7.96 -0.32
C ARG A 33 13.57 -6.93 -1.39
N SER A 34 13.12 -7.12 -2.63
CA SER A 34 13.27 -6.15 -3.72
C SER A 34 12.47 -4.86 -3.47
N ALA A 35 11.26 -4.98 -2.92
CA ALA A 35 10.44 -3.83 -2.53
C ALA A 35 11.10 -3.00 -1.40
N ILE A 36 11.57 -3.65 -0.34
CA ILE A 36 12.33 -3.00 0.75
C ILE A 36 13.59 -2.32 0.20
N SER A 37 14.36 -2.98 -0.67
CA SER A 37 15.55 -2.39 -1.31
C SER A 37 15.22 -1.16 -2.18
N THR A 38 14.04 -1.16 -2.83
CA THR A 38 13.55 0.00 -3.60
C THR A 38 13.17 1.16 -2.67
N LEU A 39 12.42 0.86 -1.60
CA LEU A 39 11.99 1.82 -0.58
C LEU A 39 13.16 2.40 0.24
N GLY A 40 14.22 1.63 0.44
CA GLY A 40 15.42 2.06 1.17
C GLY A 40 16.27 3.12 0.44
N ARG A 41 15.92 3.50 -0.79
CA ARG A 41 16.57 4.57 -1.53
C ARG A 41 16.11 5.94 -1.02
N LEU A 42 17.00 6.93 -1.05
CA LEU A 42 16.62 8.34 -0.92
C LEU A 42 15.74 8.71 -2.14
N ASN A 43 14.57 9.31 -1.90
CA ASN A 43 13.58 9.62 -2.94
C ASN A 43 13.26 8.43 -3.86
N PRO A 44 12.52 7.42 -3.36
CA PRO A 44 12.12 6.25 -4.17
C PRO A 44 11.06 6.58 -5.24
N GLY A 45 10.59 7.83 -5.31
CA GLY A 45 9.54 8.31 -6.20
C GLY A 45 8.13 7.92 -5.74
N TYR A 46 7.15 8.75 -6.08
CA TYR A 46 5.75 8.64 -5.62
C TYR A 46 5.15 7.24 -5.78
N ARG A 47 5.27 6.63 -6.97
CA ARG A 47 4.70 5.30 -7.27
C ARG A 47 5.32 4.15 -6.47
N SER A 48 6.48 4.36 -5.84
CA SER A 48 7.10 3.37 -4.96
C SER A 48 6.58 3.46 -3.53
N MET A 49 5.92 4.56 -3.15
CA MET A 49 5.49 4.81 -1.77
C MET A 49 4.32 3.95 -1.31
N SER A 50 3.57 3.37 -2.25
CA SER A 50 2.27 2.75 -1.98
C SER A 50 2.03 1.46 -2.76
N ILE A 51 1.05 0.68 -2.29
CA ILE A 51 0.43 -0.42 -3.04
C ILE A 51 -1.09 -0.23 -3.08
N SER A 52 -1.74 -0.69 -4.14
CA SER A 52 -3.20 -0.59 -4.25
C SER A 52 -3.94 -1.67 -3.45
N ILE A 53 -3.26 -2.71 -2.94
CA ILE A 53 -3.90 -3.87 -2.29
C ILE A 53 -3.08 -4.38 -1.08
N ASP A 54 -3.74 -4.68 0.04
CA ASP A 54 -3.22 -5.48 1.16
C ASP A 54 -4.22 -6.59 1.54
N THR A 55 -3.71 -7.68 2.10
CA THR A 55 -4.41 -8.97 2.28
C THR A 55 -4.16 -9.61 3.65
N LEU A 56 -3.42 -8.93 4.53
CA LEU A 56 -3.05 -9.43 5.85
C LEU A 56 -4.25 -9.50 6.83
N ASN A 57 -4.26 -10.51 7.70
CA ASN A 57 -5.33 -10.87 8.65
C ASN A 57 -6.65 -11.33 8.00
N ASN A 58 -6.58 -12.04 6.86
CA ASN A 58 -7.74 -12.56 6.11
C ASN A 58 -8.71 -11.46 5.62
N GLN A 59 -8.29 -10.19 5.66
CA GLN A 59 -9.05 -9.07 5.14
C GLN A 59 -8.43 -8.61 3.83
N TRP A 60 -9.27 -8.51 2.80
CA TRP A 60 -8.93 -7.79 1.59
C TRP A 60 -9.14 -6.30 1.85
N ILE A 61 -8.15 -5.49 1.52
CA ILE A 61 -8.30 -4.04 1.42
C ILE A 61 -7.62 -3.61 0.12
N GLY A 62 -8.29 -2.81 -0.69
CA GLY A 62 -7.65 -2.20 -1.83
C GLY A 62 -8.33 -0.94 -2.32
N ILE A 63 -7.61 -0.18 -3.14
CA ILE A 63 -8.06 1.07 -3.73
C ILE A 63 -8.11 0.85 -5.23
N TYR A 64 -9.29 1.05 -5.80
CA TYR A 64 -9.60 0.70 -7.19
C TYR A 64 -10.28 1.86 -7.91
N ASP A 65 -10.21 1.85 -9.24
CA ASP A 65 -11.29 2.38 -10.07
C ASP A 65 -12.39 1.32 -10.30
N GLU A 66 -13.46 1.68 -11.01
CA GLU A 66 -14.57 0.74 -11.26
C GLU A 66 -14.21 -0.39 -12.25
N HIS A 67 -13.28 -0.15 -13.17
CA HIS A 67 -12.83 -1.15 -14.13
C HIS A 67 -11.90 -2.18 -13.47
N GLU A 68 -10.92 -1.74 -12.68
CA GLU A 68 -10.03 -2.61 -11.91
C GLU A 68 -10.82 -3.55 -11.00
N LEU A 69 -11.88 -3.06 -10.35
CA LEU A 69 -12.76 -3.84 -9.48
C LEU A 69 -13.50 -4.94 -10.25
N HIS A 70 -13.96 -4.67 -11.48
CA HIS A 70 -14.60 -5.67 -12.34
C HIS A 70 -13.60 -6.64 -12.99
N GLU A 71 -12.34 -6.24 -13.18
CA GLU A 71 -11.26 -7.10 -13.67
C GLU A 71 -10.53 -7.89 -12.56
N LEU A 72 -10.98 -7.82 -11.30
CA LEU A 72 -10.45 -8.62 -10.20
C LEU A 72 -10.65 -10.12 -10.43
N LEU A 73 -9.68 -10.74 -11.10
CA LEU A 73 -9.51 -12.18 -11.15
C LEU A 73 -9.47 -12.73 -9.71
N PRO A 74 -10.04 -13.93 -9.45
CA PRO A 74 -10.10 -14.52 -8.11
C PRO A 74 -8.74 -14.97 -7.55
N HIS A 75 -7.62 -14.56 -8.17
CA HIS A 75 -6.25 -14.91 -7.81
C HIS A 75 -5.54 -13.65 -7.29
N ILE A 76 -5.04 -13.71 -6.05
CA ILE A 76 -4.36 -12.58 -5.42
C ILE A 76 -2.98 -12.36 -6.06
N TYR A 77 -2.86 -11.27 -6.81
CA TYR A 77 -1.58 -10.71 -7.21
C TYR A 77 -1.39 -9.37 -6.50
N ILE A 78 -0.30 -9.22 -5.74
CA ILE A 78 0.09 -7.93 -5.16
C ILE A 78 0.53 -7.03 -6.32
N ARG A 79 -0.37 -6.14 -6.76
CA ARG A 79 -0.08 -5.15 -7.81
C ARG A 79 0.40 -3.85 -7.16
N ARG A 80 1.45 -3.26 -7.73
CA ARG A 80 1.81 -1.85 -7.49
C ARG A 80 0.90 -0.97 -8.34
N ALA A 81 0.66 0.26 -7.88
CA ALA A 81 0.05 1.31 -8.69
C ALA A 81 1.01 1.70 -9.84
N ASN A 82 0.87 1.01 -10.98
CA ASN A 82 1.81 1.10 -12.10
C ASN A 82 1.33 2.04 -13.23
N ASP A 83 0.19 2.70 -13.02
CA ASP A 83 -0.61 3.43 -13.98
C ASP A 83 -1.19 4.70 -13.33
N GLU A 84 -1.22 5.79 -14.10
CA GLU A 84 -1.76 7.10 -13.67
C GLU A 84 -3.29 7.07 -13.75
N THR A 85 -3.88 6.33 -12.81
CA THR A 85 -5.29 5.92 -12.86
C THR A 85 -6.11 6.64 -11.81
N ALA A 86 -7.34 6.99 -12.18
CA ALA A 86 -8.33 7.66 -11.32
C ALA A 86 -8.95 6.67 -10.32
N ARG A 87 -8.09 6.04 -9.50
CA ARG A 87 -8.52 5.25 -8.35
C ARG A 87 -9.34 6.14 -7.43
N ARG A 88 -10.50 5.64 -7.02
CA ARG A 88 -11.53 6.47 -6.39
C ARG A 88 -12.21 5.79 -5.22
N PHE A 89 -12.21 4.47 -5.17
CA PHE A 89 -13.04 3.74 -4.21
C PHE A 89 -12.18 2.78 -3.41
N LEU A 90 -12.32 2.87 -2.09
CA LEU A 90 -11.80 1.87 -1.18
C LEU A 90 -12.74 0.67 -1.21
N VAL A 91 -12.20 -0.54 -1.34
CA VAL A 91 -12.95 -1.79 -1.26
C VAL A 91 -12.34 -2.64 -0.15
N MET A 92 -13.19 -3.14 0.75
CA MET A 92 -12.79 -4.08 1.80
C MET A 92 -13.64 -5.34 1.74
N GLY A 93 -13.09 -6.49 2.11
CA GLY A 93 -13.83 -7.76 2.12
C GLY A 93 -13.10 -8.87 2.85
N GLN A 94 -13.66 -10.08 2.85
CA GLN A 94 -13.03 -11.25 3.48
C GLN A 94 -12.30 -12.12 2.47
N ILE A 95 -11.15 -12.65 2.90
CA ILE A 95 -10.35 -13.63 2.17
C ILE A 95 -10.59 -14.98 2.82
N SER A 96 -11.22 -15.87 2.08
CA SER A 96 -11.28 -17.29 2.43
C SER A 96 -10.04 -18.02 1.91
N TYR A 97 -9.72 -19.19 2.45
CA TYR A 97 -8.68 -20.05 1.91
C TYR A 97 -9.27 -21.38 1.47
N ASP A 98 -8.86 -21.87 0.30
CA ASP A 98 -9.28 -23.18 -0.18
C ASP A 98 -8.54 -24.32 0.56
N LYS A 99 -8.90 -25.57 0.25
CA LYS A 99 -8.23 -26.78 0.76
C LYS A 99 -6.73 -26.86 0.45
N ASN A 100 -6.24 -26.08 -0.51
CA ASN A 100 -4.83 -25.99 -0.88
C ASN A 100 -4.12 -24.80 -0.20
N ASN A 101 -4.80 -24.05 0.68
CA ASN A 101 -4.36 -22.80 1.29
C ASN A 101 -4.06 -21.71 0.25
N GLN A 102 -4.73 -21.76 -0.91
CA GLN A 102 -4.76 -20.65 -1.85
C GLN A 102 -5.86 -19.67 -1.42
N PRO A 103 -5.58 -18.35 -1.42
CA PRO A 103 -6.58 -17.37 -1.03
C PRO A 103 -7.64 -17.25 -2.13
N LYS A 104 -8.90 -17.30 -1.73
CA LYS A 104 -10.08 -17.16 -2.57
C LYS A 104 -10.88 -15.95 -2.09
N LEU A 105 -11.04 -14.99 -3.00
CA LEU A 105 -11.87 -13.80 -2.78
C LEU A 105 -13.34 -14.20 -2.86
N ASP A 106 -14.12 -13.79 -1.86
CA ASP A 106 -15.58 -13.84 -1.93
C ASP A 106 -16.11 -12.42 -2.16
N LEU A 107 -16.33 -12.09 -3.44
CA LEU A 107 -16.81 -10.78 -3.87
C LEU A 107 -18.19 -10.43 -3.29
N SER A 108 -18.96 -11.39 -2.77
CA SER A 108 -20.23 -11.10 -2.07
C SER A 108 -20.02 -10.46 -0.70
N THR A 109 -18.81 -10.59 -0.13
CA THR A 109 -18.41 -9.95 1.14
C THR A 109 -17.74 -8.59 0.95
N PHE A 110 -17.66 -8.08 -0.28
CA PHE A 110 -16.91 -6.87 -0.60
C PHE A 110 -17.79 -5.63 -0.45
N GLU A 111 -17.41 -4.74 0.46
CA GLU A 111 -18.02 -3.43 0.67
C GLU A 111 -17.18 -2.35 -0.02
N SER A 112 -17.84 -1.48 -0.78
CA SER A 112 -17.21 -0.37 -1.51
C SER A 112 -17.55 0.97 -0.87
N PHE A 113 -16.53 1.68 -0.40
CA PHE A 113 -16.65 2.95 0.32
C PHE A 113 -16.31 4.13 -0.59
N ARG A 114 -17.30 4.99 -0.84
CA ARG A 114 -17.17 6.18 -1.70
C ARG A 114 -16.95 7.46 -0.87
N ASN A 115 -16.07 7.36 0.13
CA ASN A 115 -15.89 8.37 1.17
C ASN A 115 -14.80 9.42 0.87
N GLY A 116 -14.25 9.42 -0.35
CA GLY A 116 -13.26 10.37 -0.88
C GLY A 116 -12.77 9.91 -2.26
N GLU A 117 -12.12 10.80 -3.02
CA GLU A 117 -11.41 10.42 -4.25
C GLU A 117 -9.92 10.25 -3.94
N PHE A 118 -9.35 9.07 -4.20
CA PHE A 118 -7.96 8.72 -3.91
C PHE A 118 -7.13 8.63 -5.20
N LEU A 119 -7.05 9.73 -5.95
CA LEU A 119 -6.43 9.76 -7.28
C LEU A 119 -4.95 9.36 -7.22
N ASP A 120 -4.51 8.50 -8.14
CA ASP A 120 -3.15 7.89 -8.11
C ASP A 120 -2.81 7.27 -6.73
N GLY A 121 -3.84 6.80 -6.01
CA GLY A 121 -3.76 6.49 -4.58
C GLY A 121 -3.41 5.05 -4.24
N GLY A 122 -2.80 4.86 -3.08
CA GLY A 122 -2.47 3.56 -2.52
C GLY A 122 -2.24 3.60 -1.01
N LEU A 123 -2.20 2.43 -0.39
CA LEU A 123 -1.85 2.24 1.02
C LEU A 123 -0.36 2.57 1.23
N LEU A 124 -0.06 3.51 2.13
CA LEU A 124 1.30 3.99 2.39
C LEU A 124 2.17 2.89 3.01
N LEU A 125 3.29 2.57 2.36
CA LEU A 125 4.21 1.51 2.78
C LEU A 125 5.12 1.93 3.94
N ASN A 126 5.33 1.02 4.88
CA ASN A 126 6.43 1.07 5.82
C ASN A 126 7.72 0.60 5.14
N LYS A 127 8.69 1.51 5.00
CA LYS A 127 9.97 1.23 4.32
C LYS A 127 10.77 0.09 4.93
N ALA A 128 10.61 -0.18 6.23
CA ALA A 128 11.33 -1.25 6.93
C ALA A 128 10.76 -2.66 6.64
N THR A 129 9.46 -2.77 6.32
CA THR A 129 8.78 -4.06 6.12
C THR A 129 8.34 -4.30 4.68
N GLY A 130 8.23 -3.26 3.85
CA GLY A 130 7.63 -3.33 2.52
C GLY A 130 6.12 -3.59 2.52
N LEU A 131 5.47 -3.46 3.68
CA LEU A 131 4.02 -3.65 3.89
C LEU A 131 3.38 -2.31 4.32
N PRO A 132 2.07 -2.10 4.11
CA PRO A 132 1.42 -0.87 4.56
C PRO A 132 1.55 -0.59 6.06
N PHE A 133 1.54 0.68 6.42
CA PHE A 133 1.37 1.07 7.83
C PHE A 133 0.01 0.64 8.35
N ARG A 134 0.02 -0.29 9.31
CA ARG A 134 -1.12 -0.62 10.15
C ARG A 134 -0.98 0.13 11.47
N LEU A 135 -1.91 1.03 11.74
CA LEU A 135 -1.97 1.77 12.99
C LEU A 135 -2.53 0.87 14.11
N ALA A 136 -2.25 1.19 15.37
CA ALA A 136 -2.59 0.33 16.52
C ALA A 136 -4.11 0.11 16.70
N ASP A 137 -4.92 0.96 16.08
CA ASP A 137 -6.39 0.95 16.07
C ASP A 137 -6.96 0.41 14.74
N ASN A 138 -6.16 -0.35 13.98
CA ASN A 138 -6.48 -0.91 12.65
C ASN A 138 -6.86 0.13 11.59
N ARG A 139 -6.47 1.40 11.78
CA ARG A 139 -6.53 2.40 10.71
C ARG A 139 -5.41 2.21 9.70
N TYR A 140 -5.72 2.63 8.47
CA TYR A 140 -4.79 2.64 7.34
C TYR A 140 -4.49 4.08 6.93
N LEU A 141 -3.29 4.28 6.39
CA LEU A 141 -2.87 5.53 5.76
C LEU A 141 -2.90 5.36 4.24
N ILE A 142 -3.68 6.19 3.56
CA ILE A 142 -3.74 6.26 2.10
C ILE A 142 -2.96 7.48 1.66
N VAL A 143 -1.95 7.30 0.81
CA VAL A 143 -1.31 8.40 0.08
C VAL A 143 -1.95 8.51 -1.30
N HIS A 144 -2.28 9.72 -1.73
CA HIS A 144 -2.96 10.02 -2.99
C HIS A 144 -2.57 11.42 -3.49
N LYS A 145 -3.09 11.84 -4.64
CA LYS A 145 -2.92 13.19 -5.20
C LYS A 145 -4.22 13.97 -5.25
N ASP A 146 -4.09 15.29 -5.28
CA ASP A 146 -5.21 16.19 -5.59
C ASP A 146 -5.63 16.15 -7.07
N VAL A 147 -4.67 15.93 -7.98
CA VAL A 147 -4.85 15.81 -9.43
C VAL A 147 -3.88 14.76 -9.99
N ILE A 148 -4.28 14.02 -11.02
CA ILE A 148 -3.42 13.05 -11.71
C ILE A 148 -2.33 13.78 -12.52
N GLY A 149 -1.09 13.30 -12.45
CA GLY A 149 0.04 13.81 -13.21
C GLY A 149 1.27 14.12 -12.34
N LYS A 150 2.19 14.94 -12.88
CA LYS A 150 3.46 15.31 -12.23
C LYS A 150 3.36 16.47 -11.25
N ASP A 151 2.39 17.35 -11.45
CA ASP A 151 2.21 18.58 -10.65
C ASP A 151 1.13 18.43 -9.56
N GLY A 152 0.49 17.25 -9.49
CA GLY A 152 -0.44 16.91 -8.41
C GLY A 152 0.26 16.84 -7.07
N LYS A 153 -0.25 17.57 -6.09
CA LYS A 153 0.27 17.62 -4.72
C LYS A 153 -0.06 16.34 -3.97
N ILE A 154 0.87 15.91 -3.14
CA ILE A 154 0.69 14.70 -2.34
C ILE A 154 -0.24 15.00 -1.15
N LYS A 155 -1.32 14.22 -1.06
CA LYS A 155 -2.27 14.17 0.05
C LYS A 155 -2.12 12.86 0.81
N ILE A 156 -2.47 12.88 2.09
CA ILE A 156 -2.56 11.69 2.93
C ILE A 156 -3.88 11.69 3.70
N SER A 157 -4.51 10.53 3.78
CA SER A 157 -5.77 10.32 4.48
C SER A 157 -5.66 9.17 5.47
N ALA A 158 -6.33 9.30 6.62
CA ALA A 158 -6.54 8.18 7.54
C ALA A 158 -7.95 7.62 7.41
N ILE A 159 -8.03 6.29 7.28
CA ILE A 159 -9.29 5.55 7.09
C ILE A 159 -9.38 4.40 8.10
N THR A 160 -10.57 4.13 8.63
CA THR A 160 -10.82 2.96 9.49
C THR A 160 -10.83 1.66 8.70
N ASN A 161 -10.78 0.53 9.39
CA ASN A 161 -11.09 -0.80 8.85
C ASN A 161 -12.59 -1.03 8.52
N THR A 162 -13.41 0.02 8.64
CA THR A 162 -14.82 0.09 8.21
C THR A 162 -15.01 1.13 7.11
N GLY A 163 -13.93 1.53 6.44
CA GLY A 163 -13.94 2.49 5.33
C GLY A 163 -14.32 3.93 5.67
N GLN A 164 -14.44 4.29 6.95
CA GLN A 164 -14.73 5.66 7.36
C GLN A 164 -13.48 6.53 7.21
N LEU A 165 -13.54 7.52 6.32
CA LEU A 165 -12.53 8.58 6.24
C LEU A 165 -12.61 9.44 7.51
N LEU A 166 -11.48 9.60 8.20
CA LEU A 166 -11.40 10.39 9.44
C LEU A 166 -10.85 11.79 9.21
N TRP A 167 -9.78 11.89 8.41
CA TRP A 167 -9.17 13.14 8.02
C TRP A 167 -8.40 12.96 6.71
N THR A 168 -8.20 14.08 6.00
CA THR A 168 -7.31 14.21 4.84
C THR A 168 -6.45 15.45 5.06
N ALA A 169 -5.15 15.32 4.85
CA ALA A 169 -4.18 16.39 4.98
C ALA A 169 -3.40 16.54 3.66
N GLU A 170 -3.35 17.76 3.14
CA GLU A 170 -2.53 18.10 1.98
C GLU A 170 -1.11 18.43 2.45
N THR A 171 -0.11 17.72 1.95
CA THR A 171 1.26 17.89 2.45
C THR A 171 1.97 19.11 1.85
N ALA A 172 1.41 19.72 0.81
CA ALA A 172 2.03 20.74 -0.07
C ALA A 172 3.32 20.28 -0.79
N LEU A 173 4.01 19.24 -0.30
CA LEU A 173 5.17 18.62 -0.95
C LEU A 173 4.85 18.14 -2.37
N LYS A 174 5.72 18.51 -3.31
CA LYS A 174 5.76 17.98 -4.67
C LYS A 174 6.26 16.53 -4.69
N SER A 175 7.16 16.19 -3.77
CA SER A 175 7.78 14.86 -3.65
C SER A 175 8.17 14.56 -2.21
N TRP A 176 8.06 13.29 -1.81
CA TRP A 176 8.55 12.78 -0.53
C TRP A 176 9.87 12.03 -0.76
N TYR A 177 10.90 12.42 -0.02
CA TYR A 177 12.24 11.84 -0.06
C TYR A 177 12.38 10.69 0.94
N ASP A 178 11.81 10.89 2.13
CA ASP A 178 11.78 9.92 3.22
C ASP A 178 10.48 10.08 4.02
N TRP A 179 10.02 8.99 4.65
CA TRP A 179 8.94 9.02 5.61
C TRP A 179 9.07 7.88 6.62
N GLN A 180 8.76 8.18 7.88
CA GLN A 180 8.81 7.22 8.98
C GLN A 180 7.69 7.49 10.00
N LEU A 181 6.98 6.44 10.40
CA LEU A 181 6.04 6.50 11.52
C LEU A 181 6.80 6.34 12.84
N HIS A 182 6.71 7.32 13.72
CA HIS A 182 7.22 7.26 15.09
C HIS A 182 6.08 7.53 16.09
N LYS A 183 5.67 6.49 16.85
CA LYS A 183 4.49 6.54 17.73
C LYS A 183 3.26 7.00 16.94
N ASN A 184 2.61 8.10 17.35
CA ASN A 184 1.43 8.68 16.68
C ASN A 184 1.79 9.82 15.69
N LYS A 185 3.03 9.87 15.19
CA LYS A 185 3.50 10.92 14.27
C LYS A 185 4.13 10.31 13.03
N LEU A 186 3.65 10.69 11.85
CA LEU A 186 4.35 10.43 10.60
C LEU A 186 5.29 11.61 10.33
N VAL A 187 6.58 11.33 10.31
CA VAL A 187 7.63 12.28 9.93
C VAL A 187 7.89 12.10 8.44
N VAL A 188 7.91 13.19 7.69
CA VAL A 188 8.13 13.20 6.23
C VAL A 188 9.19 14.23 5.88
N PHE A 189 10.18 13.83 5.10
CA PHE A 189 11.13 14.72 4.45
C PHE A 189 10.76 14.84 2.98
N GLY A 190 10.79 16.05 2.42
CA GLY A 190 10.38 16.24 1.03
C GLY A 190 10.77 17.58 0.43
N GLN A 191 10.24 17.86 -0.75
CA GLN A 191 10.50 19.09 -1.49
C GLN A 191 9.22 19.91 -1.67
N ASP A 192 9.26 21.18 -1.27
CA ASP A 192 8.25 22.20 -1.53
C ASP A 192 8.88 23.58 -1.65
N ASN A 193 9.82 23.73 -2.59
CA ASN A 193 10.22 25.04 -3.09
C ASN A 193 10.50 24.96 -4.61
N ARG A 194 10.07 26.00 -5.33
CA ARG A 194 10.31 26.18 -6.78
C ARG A 194 11.57 27.02 -7.05
N GLU A 195 12.06 27.75 -6.06
CA GLU A 195 13.22 28.65 -6.15
C GLU A 195 14.54 27.93 -5.85
N LEU A 196 14.49 26.82 -5.10
CA LEU A 196 15.63 25.92 -4.92
C LEU A 196 15.83 25.12 -6.21
N MET A 197 16.84 25.49 -6.99
CA MET A 197 17.27 24.73 -8.17
C MET A 197 18.05 23.48 -7.75
N GLY A 198 17.33 22.39 -7.47
CA GLY A 198 17.91 21.08 -7.16
C GLY A 198 16.86 20.03 -6.82
N ASP A 199 17.26 18.76 -6.84
CA ASP A 199 16.50 17.62 -6.30
C ASP A 199 16.87 17.40 -4.81
N ASP A 200 16.87 18.47 -4.01
CA ASP A 200 17.19 18.43 -2.58
C ASP A 200 15.95 18.59 -1.70
N ALA A 201 15.92 17.89 -0.56
CA ALA A 201 14.84 17.99 0.40
C ALA A 201 14.98 19.27 1.26
N ASN A 202 13.94 20.12 1.25
CA ASN A 202 13.86 21.35 2.04
C ASN A 202 12.71 21.36 3.07
N ALA A 203 11.68 20.55 2.81
CA ALA A 203 10.54 20.23 3.68
C ALA A 203 10.87 19.25 4.82
N LEU A 204 10.59 19.60 6.08
CA LEU A 204 10.24 18.63 7.12
C LEU A 204 8.78 18.80 7.53
N LEU A 205 7.99 17.73 7.44
CA LEU A 205 6.64 17.67 7.98
C LEU A 205 6.54 16.67 9.13
N ILE A 206 5.74 17.03 10.12
CA ILE A 206 5.31 16.14 11.19
C ILE A 206 3.78 16.12 11.18
N ILE A 207 3.19 14.99 10.81
CA ILE A 207 1.74 14.79 10.73
C ILE A 207 1.30 14.01 11.97
N ASP A 208 0.44 14.61 12.79
CA ASP A 208 -0.20 13.91 13.90
C ASP A 208 -1.26 12.93 13.37
N ILE A 209 -1.11 11.66 13.69
CA ILE A 209 -1.93 10.59 13.11
C ILE A 209 -3.34 10.52 13.72
N ALA A 210 -3.57 11.08 14.91
CA ALA A 210 -4.92 11.13 15.49
C ALA A 210 -5.77 12.20 14.78
N THR A 211 -5.17 13.34 14.44
CA THR A 211 -5.89 14.54 14.01
C THR A 211 -5.69 14.94 12.54
N GLY A 212 -4.66 14.42 11.87
CA GLY A 212 -4.24 14.88 10.55
C GLY A 212 -3.53 16.22 10.56
N LYS A 213 -3.31 16.84 11.73
CA LYS A 213 -2.66 18.15 11.84
C LYS A 213 -1.20 18.06 11.41
N ILE A 214 -0.82 18.90 10.46
CA ILE A 214 0.56 19.05 9.98
C ILE A 214 1.26 20.18 10.75
N SER A 215 2.48 19.90 11.22
CA SER A 215 3.49 20.91 11.51
C SER A 215 4.54 20.88 10.40
N ARG A 216 4.78 22.01 9.73
CA ARG A 216 5.88 22.19 8.78
C ARG A 216 7.08 22.82 9.49
N TYR A 217 8.26 22.49 9.00
CA TYR A 217 9.50 23.23 9.19
C TYR A 217 10.22 23.32 7.84
N ASP A 218 10.68 24.51 7.45
CA ASP A 218 11.44 24.74 6.21
C ASP A 218 12.87 25.18 6.53
N TYR A 219 13.84 24.36 6.13
CA TYR A 219 15.25 24.55 6.50
C TYR A 219 15.89 25.84 5.99
N PHE A 220 15.24 26.55 5.06
CA PHE A 220 15.75 27.78 4.46
C PHE A 220 15.07 29.06 4.98
N THR A 221 13.83 28.98 5.45
CA THR A 221 13.08 30.15 5.94
C THR A 221 12.88 30.18 7.46
N ASP A 222 12.99 29.05 8.17
CA ASP A 222 12.90 28.99 9.64
C ASP A 222 14.26 29.33 10.31
N ARG A 223 14.98 30.31 9.76
CA ARG A 223 16.13 30.94 10.45
C ARG A 223 15.66 32.22 11.12
N ASP A 224 15.72 32.19 12.45
CA ASP A 224 15.36 33.22 13.44
C ASP A 224 13.87 33.28 13.87
#